data_AF-A0A7V7XG80-F1
#
_entry.id   AF-A0A7V7XG80-F1
#
_cell.length_a   1.000
_cell.length_b   1.000
_cell.length_c   1.000
_cell.angle_alpha   90.00
_cell.angle_beta   90.00
_cell.angle_gamma   90.00
#
_symmetry.space_group_name_H-M   'P 1'
#
loop_
_entity.id
_entity.type
_entity.pdbx_description
1 polymer ?
#
loop_
_entity_poly.entity_id
_entity_poly.type
_entity_poly.pdbx_seq_one_letter_code
_entity_poly.pdbx_strand_id
1 'polypeptide(L)'
;MHKSKFYLDHPDDLPLDAIGLSGGIRFALYLVSLLPFVGFVIGGNYSLRKNAATRQLGRRLLLYAFVLHGFYLTCLCPAVLALAFRQ
;
A
#
# COMPACT_ATOMS: atom_id res chain seq x y z
N MET A 1 0.05 -46.94 -36.98
CA MET A 1 0.82 -45.69 -36.80
C MET A 1 0.25 -44.95 -35.59
N HIS A 2 0.84 -45.16 -34.42
CA HIS A 2 0.36 -44.64 -33.14
C HIS A 2 1.14 -43.35 -32.83
N LYS A 3 0.48 -42.18 -32.80
CA LYS A 3 1.05 -40.94 -32.25
C LYS A 3 0.16 -40.43 -31.13
N SER A 4 0.23 -41.15 -30.01
CA SER A 4 -0.05 -40.62 -28.68
C SER A 4 1.19 -39.87 -28.20
N LYS A 5 1.20 -38.54 -28.20
CA LYS A 5 2.18 -37.76 -27.45
C LYS A 5 1.53 -36.51 -26.85
N PHE A 6 1.34 -36.60 -25.54
CA PHE A 6 1.66 -35.55 -24.57
C PHE A 6 0.94 -34.20 -24.74
N TYR A 7 -0.30 -34.14 -24.26
CA TYR A 7 -0.89 -32.92 -23.66
C TYR A 7 -0.52 -32.87 -22.17
N LEU A 8 0.78 -32.88 -21.87
CA LEU A 8 1.32 -32.64 -20.54
C LEU A 8 2.68 -31.98 -20.73
N ASP A 9 2.67 -30.71 -21.09
CA ASP A 9 3.82 -29.85 -20.78
C ASP A 9 3.40 -28.39 -20.85
N HIS A 10 3.72 -27.67 -19.77
CA HIS A 10 3.57 -26.22 -19.58
C HIS A 10 2.20 -25.73 -19.07
N PRO A 11 1.94 -25.83 -17.74
CA PRO A 11 1.03 -24.92 -17.04
C PRO A 11 1.58 -23.47 -16.96
N ASP A 12 2.68 -23.16 -17.66
CA ASP A 12 3.40 -21.89 -17.58
C ASP A 12 2.94 -20.84 -18.61
N ASP A 13 2.02 -21.20 -19.51
CA ASP A 13 1.36 -20.24 -20.42
C ASP A 13 0.16 -19.53 -19.75
N LEU A 14 0.20 -19.32 -18.43
CA LEU A 14 -0.58 -18.24 -17.86
C LEU A 14 0.14 -16.94 -18.22
N PRO A 15 -0.52 -15.99 -18.90
CA PRO A 15 0.11 -14.74 -19.27
C PRO A 15 0.67 -14.10 -18.00
N LEU A 16 1.99 -13.95 -17.99
CA LEU A 16 2.76 -13.19 -17.01
C LEU A 16 2.30 -11.72 -16.91
N ASP A 17 1.27 -11.33 -17.66
CA ASP A 17 0.50 -10.09 -17.51
C ASP A 17 -0.33 -10.01 -16.22
N ALA A 18 -0.46 -11.10 -15.45
CA ALA A 18 -1.16 -11.08 -14.17
C ALA A 18 -0.30 -10.53 -12.99
N ILE A 19 1.01 -10.31 -13.19
CA ILE A 19 1.95 -9.92 -12.10
C ILE A 19 2.31 -8.42 -12.14
N GLY A 20 2.03 -7.74 -13.24
CA GLY A 20 2.14 -6.28 -13.31
C GLY A 20 0.97 -5.63 -12.60
N LEU A 21 1.09 -5.37 -11.29
CA LEU A 21 0.19 -4.48 -10.56
C LEU A 21 0.00 -3.21 -11.42
N SER A 22 -1.17 -3.06 -12.05
CA SER A 22 -1.36 -2.05 -13.11
C SER A 22 -0.92 -0.68 -12.60
N GLY A 23 -0.35 0.17 -13.46
CA GLY A 23 0.20 1.47 -13.05
C GLY A 23 -0.78 2.28 -12.17
N GLY A 24 -2.08 2.11 -12.38
CA GLY A 24 -3.14 2.68 -11.54
C GLY A 24 -3.15 2.17 -10.10
N ILE A 25 -2.91 0.89 -9.84
CA ILE A 25 -2.84 0.34 -8.47
C ILE A 25 -1.57 0.85 -7.77
N ARG A 26 -0.42 0.91 -8.46
CA ARG A 26 0.81 1.50 -7.91
C ARG A 26 0.60 2.97 -7.52
N PHE A 27 -0.08 3.73 -8.39
CA PHE A 27 -0.44 5.13 -8.13
C PHE A 27 -1.43 5.27 -6.97
N ALA A 28 -2.44 4.39 -6.89
CA ALA A 28 -3.38 4.37 -5.77
C ALA A 28 -2.66 4.08 -4.45
N LEU A 29 -1.77 3.08 -4.41
CA LEU A 29 -0.96 2.79 -3.22
C LEU A 29 -0.04 3.95 -2.84
N TYR A 30 0.53 4.64 -3.83
CA TYR A 30 1.30 5.86 -3.59
C TYR A 30 0.43 6.97 -2.99
N LEU A 31 -0.75 7.24 -3.54
CA LEU A 31 -1.69 8.20 -2.94
C LEU A 31 -2.08 7.81 -1.51
N VAL A 32 -2.32 6.52 -1.26
CA VAL A 32 -2.68 6.06 0.08
C VAL A 32 -1.50 6.19 1.05
N SER A 33 -0.26 6.09 0.57
CA SER A 33 0.95 6.37 1.37
C SER A 33 1.09 7.83 1.81
N LEU A 34 0.35 8.76 1.19
CA LEU A 34 0.30 10.18 1.59
C LEU A 34 -0.76 10.47 2.66
N LEU A 35 -1.73 9.57 2.89
CA LEU A 35 -2.75 9.75 3.93
C LEU A 35 -2.17 9.97 5.35
N PRO A 36 -1.12 9.25 5.79
CA PRO A 36 -0.49 9.51 7.06
C PRO A 36 0.01 10.95 7.18
N PHE A 37 0.60 11.51 6.12
CA PHE A 37 1.08 12.90 6.09
C PHE A 37 -0.08 13.90 6.28
N VAL A 38 -1.20 13.67 5.61
CA VAL A 38 -2.42 14.48 5.79
C VAL A 38 -2.91 14.39 7.25
N GLY A 39 -2.90 13.19 7.83
CA GLY A 39 -3.23 12.97 9.24
C GLY A 39 -2.30 13.71 10.21
N PHE A 40 -1.00 13.78 9.90
CA PHE A 40 -0.03 14.55 10.69
C PHE A 40 -0.28 16.06 10.63
N VAL A 41 -0.52 16.61 9.44
CA VAL A 41 -0.77 18.06 9.27
C VAL A 41 -2.06 18.48 9.95
N ILE A 42 -3.14 17.73 9.71
CA ILE A 42 -4.46 18.00 10.28
C ILE A 42 -4.45 17.79 11.81
N GLY A 43 -3.92 16.65 12.26
CA GLY A 43 -3.81 16.31 13.68
C GLY A 43 -2.94 17.31 14.45
N GLY A 44 -1.82 17.74 13.86
CA GLY A 44 -0.93 18.76 14.38
C GLY A 44 -1.66 20.09 14.59
N ASN A 45 -2.33 20.60 13.54
CA ASN A 45 -3.08 21.84 13.61
C ASN A 45 -4.17 21.81 14.71
N TYR A 46 -4.95 20.72 14.78
CA TYR A 46 -5.98 20.58 15.82
C TYR A 46 -5.39 20.39 17.23
N SER A 47 -4.22 19.76 17.37
CA SER A 47 -3.53 19.56 18.65
C SER A 47 -3.00 20.85 19.28
N LEU A 48 -2.87 21.91 18.48
CA LEU A 48 -2.41 23.24 18.93
C LEU A 48 -3.57 24.19 19.24
N ARG A 49 -4.83 23.79 18.99
CA ARG A 49 -5.99 24.64 19.29
C ARG A 49 -6.24 24.74 20.79
N LYS A 50 -6.75 25.90 21.22
CA LYS A 50 -7.07 26.20 22.63
C LYS A 50 -8.24 25.37 23.18
N ASN A 51 -9.17 24.95 22.32
CA ASN A 51 -10.31 24.13 22.72
C ASN A 51 -9.87 22.70 23.07
N ALA A 52 -10.13 22.28 24.31
CA ALA A 52 -9.71 20.97 24.84
C ALA A 52 -10.24 19.78 24.00
N ALA A 53 -11.51 19.85 23.55
CA ALA A 53 -12.12 18.82 22.71
C ALA A 53 -11.41 18.67 21.35
N THR A 54 -11.14 19.80 20.66
CA THR A 54 -10.39 19.77 19.40
C THR A 54 -8.94 19.33 19.59
N ARG A 55 -8.34 19.65 20.74
CA ARG A 55 -6.98 19.24 21.09
C ARG A 55 -6.86 17.72 21.24
N GLN A 56 -7.84 17.10 21.90
CA GLN A 56 -7.90 15.66 22.08
C GLN A 56 -8.14 14.93 20.75
N LEU A 57 -9.00 15.48 19.89
CA LEU A 57 -9.18 14.98 18.52
C LEU A 57 -7.88 15.04 17.72
N GLY A 58 -7.16 16.17 17.76
CA GLY A 58 -5.87 16.33 17.08
C GLY A 58 -4.82 15.32 17.55
N ARG A 59 -4.72 15.08 18.86
CA ARG A 59 -3.82 14.07 19.43
C ARG A 59 -4.17 12.64 18.99
N ARG A 60 -5.46 12.30 18.94
CA ARG A 60 -5.92 10.99 18.44
C ARG A 60 -5.58 10.81 16.97
N LEU A 61 -5.84 11.83 16.14
CA LEU A 61 -5.47 11.84 14.73
C LEU A 61 -3.97 11.63 14.51
N LEU A 62 -3.12 12.28 15.31
CA LEU A 62 -1.67 12.08 15.28
C LEU A 62 -1.26 10.64 15.61
N LEU A 63 -1.86 10.05 16.65
CA LEU A 63 -1.61 8.65 17.01
C LEU A 63 -2.02 7.68 15.90
N TYR A 64 -3.21 7.87 15.31
CA TYR A 64 -3.65 7.06 14.18
C TYR A 64 -2.75 7.23 12.97
N ALA A 65 -2.36 8.47 12.63
CA ALA A 65 -1.44 8.75 11.54
C ALA A 65 -0.08 8.08 11.76
N PHE A 66 0.44 8.08 12.98
CA PHE A 66 1.70 7.41 13.34
C PHE A 66 1.62 5.89 13.18
N VAL A 67 0.57 5.26 13.70
CA VAL A 67 0.37 3.80 13.57
C VAL A 67 0.18 3.42 12.10
N LEU A 68 -0.61 4.20 11.36
CA LEU A 68 -0.83 3.98 9.93
C LEU A 68 0.46 4.13 9.14
N HIS A 69 1.29 5.13 9.46
CA HIS A 69 2.60 5.34 8.84
C HIS A 69 3.56 4.17 9.13
N GLY A 70 3.60 3.71 10.38
CA GLY A 70 4.39 2.54 10.78
C GLY A 70 3.97 1.29 10.01
N PHE A 71 2.67 0.98 9.97
CA PHE A 71 2.12 -0.14 9.21
C PHE A 71 2.44 -0.04 7.71
N TYR A 72 2.40 1.18 7.16
CA TYR A 72 2.80 1.44 5.77
C TYR A 72 4.27 1.10 5.52
N LEU A 73 5.17 1.56 6.39
CA LEU A 73 6.60 1.32 6.24
C LEU A 73 6.96 -0.16 6.44
N THR A 74 6.27 -0.88 7.34
CA THR A 74 6.59 -2.28 7.65
C THR A 74 5.95 -3.29 6.72
N CYS A 75 4.75 -3.03 6.21
CA CYS A 75 3.99 -4.01 5.42
C CYS A 75 3.90 -3.63 3.94
N LEU A 76 3.60 -2.37 3.64
CA LEU A 76 3.35 -1.92 2.27
C LEU A 76 4.65 -1.54 1.55
N CYS A 77 5.62 -0.95 2.25
CA CYS A 77 6.91 -0.59 1.65
C CYS A 77 7.69 -1.82 1.14
N PRO A 78 7.89 -2.91 1.90
CA PRO A 78 8.55 -4.10 1.38
C PRO A 78 7.71 -4.84 0.33
N ALA A 79 6.38 -4.79 0.40
CA ALA A 79 5.53 -5.37 -0.64
C ALA A 79 5.66 -4.60 -1.97
N VAL A 80 5.64 -3.27 -1.94
CA VAL A 80 5.86 -2.43 -3.13
C VAL A 80 7.29 -2.59 -3.64
N LEU A 81 8.29 -2.67 -2.75
CA LEU A 81 9.68 -2.92 -3.12
C LEU A 81 9.84 -4.28 -3.78
N ALA A 82 9.30 -5.35 -3.18
CA ALA A 82 9.32 -6.69 -3.75
C ALA A 82 8.61 -6.76 -5.11
N LEU A 83 7.49 -6.05 -5.28
CA LEU A 83 6.78 -5.94 -6.56
C LEU A 83 7.46 -5.03 -7.58
N ALA A 84 8.32 -4.11 -7.15
CA ALA A 84 9.09 -3.23 -8.03
C ALA A 84 10.35 -3.92 -8.55
N PHE A 85 10.98 -4.77 -7.72
CA PHE A 85 12.21 -5.50 -8.04
C PHE A 85 11.97 -6.94 -8.51
N ARG A 86 10.73 -7.46 -8.46
CA ARG A 86 10.31 -8.59 -9.31
C ARG A 86 10.16 -8.08 -10.74
N GLN A 87 11.29 -7.91 -11.43
CA GLN A 87 11.39 -7.81 -12.89
C GLN A 87 12.15 -9.01 -13.41
#